data_AF-A0A1I4EGN8-F1
#
_entry.id   AF-A0A1I4EGN8-F1
#
_cell.length_a   1.000
_cell.length_b   1.000
_cell.length_c   1.000
_cell.angle_alpha   90.00
_cell.angle_beta   90.00
_cell.angle_gamma   90.00
#
_symmetry.space_group_name_H-M   'P 1'
#
loop_
_entity.id
_entity.type
_entity.pdbx_description
1 polymer ?
#
loop_
_entity_poly.entity_id
_entity_poly.type
_entity_poly.pdbx_seq_one_letter_code
_entity_poly.pdbx_strand_id
1 'polypeptide(L)'
;MKKLTKKSLDELAENALNVSELEQQTIIGGAFYFDYSGNYLGSSGPGSDIRIATGLGSISTSIPFSEAASSTVGGVLTNMAHLIGYSGTVGTDFFENPGKYAQAAGGQITYNMGSPAFDQGNYFDFLCTLIHENHHVITPYDAGTPQSEYYAYRAVKDSYFYSLVSNEYRAHIESSYNHYGSLLGYSFF
;
A
#
# COMPACT_ATOMS: atom_id res chain seq x y z
N MET A 1 -46.27 11.19 23.30
CA MET A 1 -45.60 11.17 21.98
C MET A 1 -44.49 12.22 21.99
N LYS A 2 -43.22 11.85 21.74
CA LYS A 2 -42.15 12.85 21.52
C LYS A 2 -42.36 13.48 20.13
N LYS A 3 -42.43 14.80 20.05
CA LYS A 3 -42.51 15.55 18.78
C LYS A 3 -41.18 15.40 18.04
N LEU A 4 -41.22 14.89 16.81
CA LEU A 4 -40.10 14.97 15.87
C LEU A 4 -40.03 16.41 15.33
N THR A 5 -39.02 17.17 15.74
CA THR A 5 -38.70 18.48 15.15
C THR A 5 -37.76 18.26 13.97
N LYS A 6 -38.18 18.67 12.76
CA LYS A 6 -37.30 18.73 11.58
C LYS A 6 -36.24 19.80 11.83
N LYS A 7 -34.98 19.40 11.96
CA LYS A 7 -33.83 20.32 11.92
C LYS A 7 -33.64 20.86 10.49
N SER A 8 -33.14 22.08 10.34
CA SER A 8 -32.78 22.63 9.03
C SER A 8 -31.49 21.98 8.49
N LEU A 9 -31.23 22.11 7.18
CA LEU A 9 -29.98 21.64 6.58
C LEU A 9 -28.76 22.34 7.19
N ASP A 10 -28.91 23.61 7.56
CA ASP A 10 -27.85 24.40 8.20
C ASP A 10 -27.54 23.89 9.62
N GLU A 11 -28.58 23.53 10.40
CA GLU A 11 -28.43 22.92 11.74
C GLU A 11 -27.83 21.50 11.69
N LEU A 12 -27.98 20.80 10.56
CA LEU A 12 -27.34 19.50 10.33
C LEU A 12 -25.87 19.67 9.93
N ALA A 13 -25.55 20.71 9.15
CA ALA A 13 -24.18 21.02 8.76
C ALA A 13 -23.30 21.42 9.96
N GLU A 14 -23.85 22.14 10.94
CA GLU A 14 -23.12 22.50 12.19
C GLU A 14 -22.81 21.29 13.08
N ASN A 15 -23.54 20.18 12.93
CA ASN A 15 -23.34 18.94 13.69
C ASN A 15 -22.66 17.83 12.86
N ALA A 16 -22.32 18.11 11.60
CA ALA A 16 -21.57 17.18 10.77
C ALA A 16 -20.12 17.15 11.26
N LEU A 17 -19.62 15.96 11.60
CA LEU A 17 -18.18 15.77 11.84
C LEU A 17 -17.44 16.29 10.60
N ASN A 18 -16.54 17.25 10.80
CA ASN A 18 -15.60 17.68 9.77
C ASN A 18 -14.58 16.54 9.59
N VAL A 19 -14.98 15.55 8.81
CA VAL A 19 -14.15 14.45 8.35
C VAL A 19 -13.14 15.05 7.37
N SER A 20 -11.84 14.86 7.61
CA SER A 20 -10.78 15.29 6.68
C SER A 20 -10.95 14.63 5.31
N GLU A 21 -10.35 15.17 4.24
CA GLU A 21 -10.42 14.55 2.89
C GLU A 21 -9.91 13.10 2.89
N LEU A 22 -8.91 12.80 3.72
CA LEU A 22 -8.36 11.46 3.92
C LEU A 22 -9.36 10.54 4.65
N GLU A 23 -10.04 11.06 5.68
CA GLU A 23 -11.11 10.32 6.36
C GLU A 23 -12.36 10.19 5.46
N GLN A 24 -12.61 11.14 4.54
CA GLN A 24 -13.65 11.03 3.53
C GLN A 24 -13.29 9.98 2.48
N GLN A 25 -12.03 9.80 2.12
CA GLN A 25 -11.61 8.71 1.22
C GLN A 25 -11.72 7.33 1.87
N THR A 26 -11.63 7.25 3.20
CA THR A 26 -11.89 6.01 3.95
C THR A 26 -13.39 5.79 4.23
N ILE A 27 -14.21 6.85 4.29
CA ILE A 27 -15.66 6.77 4.53
C ILE A 27 -16.49 6.69 3.22
N ILE A 28 -16.08 7.39 2.17
CA ILE A 28 -16.62 7.33 0.80
C ILE A 28 -15.84 6.22 0.10
N GLY A 29 -16.31 4.98 0.29
CA GLY A 29 -15.63 3.78 -0.17
C GLY A 29 -15.07 3.88 -1.60
N GLY A 30 -13.92 3.25 -1.80
CA GLY A 30 -13.35 3.03 -3.12
C GLY A 30 -12.19 2.06 -3.08
N ALA A 31 -11.99 1.35 -4.18
CA ALA A 31 -11.00 0.28 -4.26
C ALA A 31 -10.46 0.11 -5.68
N PHE A 32 -9.26 -0.42 -5.75
CA PHE A 32 -8.65 -1.03 -6.92
C PHE A 32 -9.07 -2.50 -6.97
N TYR A 33 -9.69 -2.90 -8.07
CA TYR A 33 -10.22 -4.24 -8.27
C TYR A 33 -9.31 -5.06 -9.16
N PHE A 34 -9.06 -6.29 -8.74
CA PHE A 34 -8.32 -7.29 -9.50
C PHE A 34 -9.12 -8.58 -9.63
N ASP A 35 -8.86 -9.36 -10.67
CA ASP A 35 -9.42 -10.70 -10.77
C ASP A 35 -8.62 -11.72 -9.96
N TYR A 36 -9.14 -12.95 -9.86
CA TYR A 36 -8.48 -14.04 -9.13
C TYR A 36 -7.15 -14.51 -9.77
N SER A 37 -6.85 -14.07 -11.00
CA SER A 37 -5.56 -14.28 -11.67
C SER A 37 -4.58 -13.13 -11.43
N GLY A 38 -5.00 -12.06 -10.76
CA GLY A 38 -4.20 -10.86 -10.50
C GLY A 38 -4.27 -9.79 -11.59
N ASN A 39 -5.17 -9.89 -12.57
CA ASN A 39 -5.32 -8.88 -13.60
C ASN A 39 -6.10 -7.68 -13.07
N TYR A 40 -5.63 -6.47 -13.37
CA TYR A 40 -6.34 -5.25 -13.01
C TYR A 40 -7.66 -5.12 -13.78
N LEU A 41 -8.76 -4.92 -13.05
CA LEU A 41 -10.10 -4.75 -13.62
C LEU A 41 -10.49 -3.27 -13.74
N GLY A 42 -10.02 -2.44 -12.81
CA GLY A 42 -10.39 -1.02 -12.72
C GLY A 42 -10.50 -0.55 -11.28
N SER A 43 -10.88 0.71 -11.09
CA SER A 43 -11.15 1.28 -9.78
C SER A 43 -12.56 1.85 -9.69
N SER A 44 -13.09 1.94 -8.48
CA SER A 44 -14.38 2.59 -8.20
C SER A 44 -14.24 3.41 -6.93
N GLY A 45 -14.72 4.65 -6.95
CA GLY A 45 -14.61 5.57 -5.81
C GLY A 45 -13.19 6.13 -5.60
N PRO A 46 -13.03 7.06 -4.64
CA PRO A 46 -11.75 7.71 -4.36
C PRO A 46 -10.85 6.95 -3.36
N GLY A 47 -11.35 5.86 -2.77
CA GLY A 47 -10.58 5.05 -1.81
C GLY A 47 -9.45 4.25 -2.45
N SER A 48 -8.57 3.72 -1.60
CA SER A 48 -7.33 3.04 -1.98
C SER A 48 -7.25 1.59 -1.51
N ASP A 49 -8.39 0.96 -1.21
CA ASP A 49 -8.43 -0.46 -0.87
C ASP A 49 -8.05 -1.34 -2.07
N ILE A 50 -7.65 -2.58 -1.80
CA ILE A 50 -7.51 -3.62 -2.81
C ILE A 50 -8.60 -4.66 -2.60
N ARG A 51 -9.33 -5.00 -3.67
CA ARG A 51 -10.38 -6.03 -3.62
C ARG A 51 -10.26 -7.00 -4.79
N ILE A 52 -10.60 -8.26 -4.53
CA ILE A 52 -10.63 -9.31 -5.56
C ILE A 52 -12.07 -9.56 -5.99
N ALA A 53 -12.33 -9.48 -7.30
CA ALA A 53 -13.65 -9.65 -7.88
C ALA A 53 -13.59 -10.52 -9.15
N THR A 54 -14.68 -11.20 -9.48
CA THR A 54 -14.77 -11.92 -10.77
C THR A 54 -14.80 -10.96 -11.97
N GLY A 55 -15.19 -9.71 -11.76
CA GLY A 55 -15.29 -8.67 -12.79
C GLY A 55 -15.91 -7.39 -12.23
N LEU A 56 -15.84 -6.29 -12.99
CA LEU A 56 -16.42 -5.00 -12.58
C LEU A 56 -17.93 -5.03 -12.36
N GLY A 57 -18.66 -5.95 -13.02
CA GLY A 57 -20.10 -6.14 -12.79
C GLY A 57 -20.44 -6.77 -11.43
N SER A 58 -19.44 -7.29 -10.70
CA SER A 58 -19.61 -8.08 -9.48
C SER A 58 -18.84 -7.51 -8.30
N ILE A 59 -18.59 -6.19 -8.27
CA ILE A 59 -17.85 -5.53 -7.19
C ILE A 59 -18.53 -5.70 -5.81
N SER A 60 -19.85 -5.84 -5.77
CA SER A 60 -20.62 -6.04 -4.52
C SER A 60 -20.36 -7.40 -3.86
N THR A 61 -19.83 -8.37 -4.60
CA THR A 61 -19.44 -9.70 -4.09
C THR A 61 -17.94 -9.89 -4.05
N SER A 62 -17.17 -8.80 -4.14
CA SER A 62 -15.72 -8.84 -4.07
C SER A 62 -15.25 -9.17 -2.65
N ILE A 63 -14.12 -9.86 -2.54
CA ILE A 63 -13.48 -10.17 -1.25
C ILE A 63 -12.33 -9.18 -0.98
N PRO A 64 -12.00 -8.93 0.30
CA PRO A 64 -10.78 -8.21 0.68
C PRO A 64 -9.53 -8.89 0.14
N PHE A 65 -8.49 -8.11 -0.18
CA PHE A 65 -7.21 -8.64 -0.65
C PHE A 65 -6.53 -9.59 0.35
N SER A 66 -6.67 -9.32 1.64
CA SER A 66 -6.13 -10.14 2.74
C SER A 66 -6.77 -11.52 2.85
N GLU A 67 -7.98 -11.72 2.29
CA GLU A 67 -8.67 -13.00 2.26
C GLU A 67 -8.37 -13.83 1.00
N ALA A 68 -7.62 -13.25 0.05
CA ALA A 68 -7.31 -13.92 -1.21
C ALA A 68 -6.24 -15.02 -1.03
N ALA A 69 -6.28 -16.04 -1.90
CA ALA A 69 -5.25 -17.07 -1.92
C ALA A 69 -3.88 -16.46 -2.27
N SER A 70 -2.80 -17.04 -1.73
CA SER A 70 -1.42 -16.54 -1.93
C SER A 70 -1.02 -16.42 -3.40
N SER A 71 -1.55 -17.28 -4.28
CA SER A 71 -1.35 -17.20 -5.73
C SER A 71 -2.01 -15.98 -6.36
N THR A 72 -3.25 -15.66 -5.94
CA THR A 72 -3.96 -14.44 -6.36
C THR A 72 -3.22 -13.20 -5.85
N VAL A 73 -2.78 -13.22 -4.58
CA VAL A 73 -1.98 -12.13 -3.99
C VAL A 73 -0.70 -11.89 -4.80
N GLY A 74 0.06 -12.95 -5.11
CA GLY A 74 1.26 -12.85 -5.94
C GLY A 74 0.99 -12.31 -7.34
N GLY A 75 -0.13 -12.70 -7.95
CA GLY A 75 -0.58 -12.16 -9.25
C GLY A 75 -0.85 -10.66 -9.20
N VAL A 76 -1.59 -10.19 -8.19
CA VAL A 76 -1.89 -8.76 -7.99
C VAL A 76 -0.61 -7.96 -7.76
N LEU A 77 0.26 -8.42 -6.85
CA LEU A 77 1.52 -7.76 -6.55
C LEU A 77 2.44 -7.73 -7.78
N THR A 78 2.43 -8.78 -8.59
CA THR A 78 3.16 -8.81 -9.87
C THR A 78 2.62 -7.76 -10.83
N ASN A 79 1.30 -7.65 -10.99
CA ASN A 79 0.68 -6.64 -11.83
C ASN A 79 1.05 -5.22 -11.36
N MET A 80 0.98 -4.97 -10.05
CA MET A 80 1.39 -3.71 -9.44
C MET A 80 2.88 -3.41 -9.66
N ALA A 81 3.75 -4.41 -9.50
CA ALA A 81 5.18 -4.25 -9.71
C ALA A 81 5.52 -3.93 -11.17
N HIS A 82 4.75 -4.44 -12.14
CA HIS A 82 4.92 -4.09 -13.55
C HIS A 82 4.66 -2.60 -13.83
N LEU A 83 3.76 -1.95 -13.06
CA LEU A 83 3.50 -0.51 -13.19
C LEU A 83 4.71 0.35 -12.82
N ILE A 84 5.61 -0.16 -11.99
CA ILE A 84 6.84 0.52 -11.54
C ILE A 84 8.10 0.02 -12.26
N GLY A 85 7.92 -0.73 -13.37
CA GLY A 85 9.02 -1.18 -14.22
C GLY A 85 9.75 -2.45 -13.77
N TYR A 86 9.25 -3.16 -12.75
CA TYR A 86 9.74 -4.51 -12.45
C TYR A 86 9.30 -5.47 -13.55
N SER A 87 10.18 -6.35 -14.02
CA SER A 87 9.89 -7.29 -15.12
C SER A 87 9.70 -8.75 -14.66
N GLY A 88 9.96 -9.04 -13.38
CA GLY A 88 9.83 -10.38 -12.82
C GLY A 88 8.42 -10.67 -12.28
N THR A 89 8.33 -11.76 -11.51
CA THR A 89 7.14 -12.13 -10.74
C THR A 89 7.38 -11.90 -9.26
N VAL A 90 6.36 -11.37 -8.57
CA VAL A 90 6.42 -11.19 -7.12
C VAL A 90 5.97 -12.49 -6.46
N GLY A 91 6.87 -13.09 -5.69
CA GLY A 91 6.55 -14.23 -4.82
C GLY A 91 5.83 -13.79 -3.55
N THR A 92 5.18 -14.73 -2.88
CA THR A 92 4.53 -14.52 -1.57
C THR A 92 5.01 -15.58 -0.60
N ASP A 93 5.32 -15.19 0.63
CA ASP A 93 5.75 -16.11 1.70
C ASP A 93 5.44 -15.52 3.08
N PHE A 94 5.59 -16.31 4.14
CA PHE A 94 5.53 -15.85 5.53
C PHE A 94 6.94 -15.83 6.10
N PHE A 95 7.46 -14.63 6.38
CA PHE A 95 8.80 -14.48 6.95
C PHE A 95 8.78 -14.68 8.46
N GLU A 96 9.91 -15.13 9.03
CA GLU A 96 10.08 -15.27 10.48
C GLU A 96 9.90 -13.93 11.23
N ASN A 97 10.32 -12.82 10.61
CA ASN A 97 10.09 -11.48 11.13
C ASN A 97 8.85 -10.87 10.47
N PRO A 98 7.69 -10.79 11.15
CA PRO A 98 6.48 -10.19 10.60
C PRO A 98 6.64 -8.68 10.32
N GLY A 99 7.57 -7.99 10.99
CA GLY A 99 7.83 -6.57 10.76
C GLY A 99 8.51 -6.26 9.41
N LYS A 100 9.00 -7.27 8.69
CA LYS A 100 9.59 -7.11 7.35
C LYS A 100 8.48 -7.19 6.29
N TYR A 101 8.33 -6.16 5.46
CA TYR A 101 7.21 -6.07 4.50
C TYR A 101 7.45 -6.94 3.25
N ALA A 102 8.66 -6.89 2.69
CA ALA A 102 9.07 -7.68 1.54
C ALA A 102 10.59 -7.86 1.54
N GLN A 103 11.12 -8.56 0.53
CA GLN A 103 12.54 -8.66 0.30
C GLN A 103 12.85 -8.85 -1.19
N ALA A 104 13.94 -8.25 -1.65
CA ALA A 104 14.58 -8.57 -2.91
C ALA A 104 15.78 -9.52 -2.70
N ALA A 105 15.78 -10.66 -3.39
CA ALA A 105 16.90 -11.60 -3.39
C ALA A 105 17.01 -12.29 -4.75
N GLY A 106 18.23 -12.38 -5.30
CA GLY A 106 18.46 -13.06 -6.58
C GLY A 106 17.69 -12.47 -7.77
N GLY A 107 17.37 -11.17 -7.73
CA GLY A 107 16.55 -10.48 -8.74
C GLY A 107 15.05 -10.72 -8.60
N GLN A 108 14.61 -11.42 -7.55
CA GLN A 108 13.21 -11.68 -7.27
C GLN A 108 12.74 -10.90 -6.05
N ILE A 109 11.53 -10.33 -6.14
CA ILE A 109 10.84 -9.74 -4.99
C ILE A 109 9.94 -10.82 -4.38
N THR A 110 10.00 -10.99 -3.05
CA THR A 110 9.06 -11.81 -2.28
C THR A 110 8.40 -10.96 -1.22
N TYR A 111 7.08 -10.96 -1.19
CA TYR A 111 6.29 -10.17 -0.26
C TYR A 111 5.92 -11.01 0.97
N ASN A 112 6.03 -10.41 2.16
CA ASN A 112 5.66 -11.07 3.40
C ASN A 112 4.15 -10.97 3.64
N MET A 113 3.46 -12.11 3.54
CA MET A 113 2.03 -12.23 3.85
C MET A 113 1.72 -12.07 5.34
N GLY A 114 2.72 -12.21 6.22
CA GLY A 114 2.60 -11.93 7.66
C GLY A 114 2.90 -10.47 8.04
N SER A 115 3.07 -9.57 7.06
CA SER A 115 3.37 -8.17 7.33
C SER A 115 2.15 -7.34 7.72
N PRO A 116 2.32 -6.24 8.48
CA PRO A 116 1.22 -5.34 8.83
C PRO A 116 0.47 -4.76 7.63
N ALA A 117 1.06 -4.79 6.43
CA ALA A 117 0.42 -4.33 5.20
C ALA A 117 -0.88 -5.08 4.89
N PHE A 118 -0.99 -6.36 5.27
CA PHE A 118 -2.21 -7.14 5.00
C PHE A 118 -3.34 -6.88 6.00
N ASP A 119 -3.04 -6.27 7.15
CA ASP A 119 -4.07 -5.90 8.14
C ASP A 119 -4.59 -4.47 7.92
N GLN A 120 -3.71 -3.54 7.53
CA GLN A 120 -3.99 -2.10 7.55
C GLN A 120 -3.51 -1.35 6.31
N GLY A 121 -2.83 -2.03 5.38
CA GLY A 121 -2.20 -1.39 4.24
C GLY A 121 -3.19 -1.06 3.13
N ASN A 122 -2.97 0.08 2.48
CA ASN A 122 -3.69 0.47 1.27
C ASN A 122 -2.88 0.14 0.00
N TYR A 123 -3.49 0.31 -1.17
CA TYR A 123 -2.87 0.07 -2.47
C TYR A 123 -1.49 0.73 -2.64
N PHE A 124 -1.34 1.96 -2.15
CA PHE A 124 -0.10 2.72 -2.28
C PHE A 124 0.98 2.26 -1.30
N ASP A 125 0.62 1.68 -0.14
CA ASP A 125 1.57 1.05 0.79
C ASP A 125 2.24 -0.16 0.14
N PHE A 126 1.45 -1.00 -0.54
CA PHE A 126 1.96 -2.12 -1.32
C PHE A 126 2.84 -1.64 -2.47
N LEU A 127 2.41 -0.63 -3.22
CA LEU A 127 3.16 -0.10 -4.35
C LEU A 127 4.49 0.54 -3.93
N CYS A 128 4.50 1.29 -2.83
CA CYS A 128 5.71 1.90 -2.29
C CYS A 128 6.68 0.83 -1.72
N THR A 129 6.17 -0.23 -1.11
CA THR A 129 7.02 -1.38 -0.74
C THR A 129 7.65 -2.00 -1.97
N LEU A 130 6.89 -2.20 -3.05
CA LEU A 130 7.41 -2.73 -4.31
C LEU A 130 8.46 -1.80 -4.93
N ILE A 131 8.32 -0.48 -4.83
CA ILE A 131 9.34 0.49 -5.26
C ILE A 131 10.63 0.31 -4.47
N HIS A 132 10.53 0.16 -3.15
CA HIS A 132 11.69 -0.11 -2.29
C HIS A 132 12.41 -1.39 -2.73
N GLU A 133 11.69 -2.50 -2.87
CA GLU A 133 12.32 -3.77 -3.25
C GLU A 133 12.83 -3.78 -4.70
N ASN A 134 12.13 -3.10 -5.62
CA ASN A 134 12.59 -2.98 -7.00
C ASN A 134 13.90 -2.18 -7.09
N HIS A 135 14.13 -1.21 -6.19
CA HIS A 135 15.43 -0.54 -6.07
C HIS A 135 16.55 -1.56 -5.83
N HIS A 136 16.38 -2.44 -4.84
CA HIS A 136 17.35 -3.50 -4.53
C HIS A 136 17.57 -4.47 -5.69
N VAL A 137 16.53 -4.76 -6.49
CA VAL A 137 16.66 -5.57 -7.72
C VAL A 137 17.54 -4.89 -8.77
N ILE A 138 17.40 -3.58 -8.97
CA ILE A 138 18.17 -2.84 -10.00
C ILE A 138 19.57 -2.43 -9.52
N THR A 139 19.81 -2.37 -8.21
CA THR A 139 21.12 -2.11 -7.59
C THR A 139 21.61 -3.30 -6.74
N PRO A 140 21.80 -4.50 -7.32
CA PRO A 140 22.07 -5.70 -6.53
C PRO A 140 23.44 -5.72 -5.82
N TYR A 141 24.35 -4.81 -6.16
CA TYR A 141 25.73 -4.81 -5.68
C TYR A 141 25.91 -4.25 -4.26
N ASP A 142 24.90 -3.54 -3.73
CA ASP A 142 24.94 -2.94 -2.38
C ASP A 142 23.77 -3.39 -1.47
N ALA A 143 22.94 -4.34 -1.94
CA ALA A 143 21.76 -4.83 -1.25
C ALA A 143 22.04 -5.22 0.22
N GLY A 144 21.25 -4.69 1.15
CA GLY A 144 21.39 -4.93 2.59
C GLY A 144 22.44 -4.08 3.31
N THR A 145 23.09 -3.13 2.63
CA THR A 145 23.91 -2.11 3.29
C THR A 145 23.06 -0.91 3.73
N PRO A 146 23.47 -0.15 4.76
CA PRO A 146 22.79 1.09 5.14
C PRO A 146 22.65 2.09 3.97
N GLN A 147 23.62 2.08 3.05
CA GLN A 147 23.61 2.92 1.86
C GLN A 147 22.49 2.52 0.89
N SER A 148 22.38 1.23 0.58
CA SER A 148 21.34 0.70 -0.31
C SER A 148 19.94 0.92 0.27
N GLU A 149 19.75 0.62 1.55
CA GLU A 149 18.49 0.87 2.26
C GLU A 149 18.10 2.35 2.25
N TYR A 150 19.05 3.26 2.51
CA TYR A 150 18.81 4.70 2.44
C TYR A 150 18.33 5.15 1.05
N TYR A 151 18.99 4.68 -0.02
CA TYR A 151 18.60 5.04 -1.39
C TYR A 151 17.29 4.38 -1.82
N ALA A 152 16.98 3.17 -1.35
CA ALA A 152 15.69 2.53 -1.56
C ALA A 152 14.55 3.33 -0.92
N TYR A 153 14.69 3.74 0.35
CA TYR A 153 13.70 4.62 0.99
C TYR A 153 13.62 6.01 0.36
N ARG A 154 14.74 6.55 -0.13
CA ARG A 154 14.74 7.78 -0.91
C ARG A 154 13.92 7.63 -2.19
N ALA A 155 14.10 6.54 -2.94
CA ALA A 155 13.35 6.27 -4.16
C ALA A 155 11.83 6.21 -3.89
N VAL A 156 11.44 5.65 -2.74
CA VAL A 156 10.04 5.70 -2.28
C VAL A 156 9.58 7.13 -2.06
N LYS A 157 10.30 7.93 -1.27
CA LYS A 157 9.95 9.33 -0.95
C LYS A 157 9.89 10.24 -2.18
N ASP A 158 10.75 10.01 -3.16
CA ASP A 158 10.80 10.74 -4.42
C ASP A 158 9.65 10.32 -5.38
N SER A 159 8.93 9.23 -5.08
CA SER A 159 7.79 8.77 -5.88
C SER A 159 6.52 9.57 -5.62
N TYR A 160 5.70 9.75 -6.66
CA TYR A 160 4.38 10.39 -6.54
C TYR A 160 3.47 9.69 -5.50
N PHE A 161 3.58 8.37 -5.42
CA PHE A 161 2.72 7.52 -4.57
C PHE A 161 2.96 7.71 -3.09
N TYR A 162 4.13 8.22 -2.68
CA TYR A 162 4.45 8.45 -1.28
C TYR A 162 3.45 9.36 -0.56
N SER A 163 2.88 10.33 -1.28
CA SER A 163 1.86 11.22 -0.71
C SER A 163 0.52 10.53 -0.41
N LEU A 164 0.29 9.34 -0.97
CA LEU A 164 -0.98 8.61 -0.94
C LEU A 164 -0.96 7.38 0.00
N VAL A 165 0.20 7.07 0.58
CA VAL A 165 0.35 5.98 1.57
C VAL A 165 -0.40 6.29 2.86
N SER A 166 -0.72 5.24 3.62
CA SER A 166 -1.30 5.36 4.97
C SER A 166 -0.35 6.11 5.91
N ASN A 167 -0.90 6.70 6.98
CA ASN A 167 -0.09 7.47 7.94
C ASN A 167 0.92 6.57 8.68
N GLU A 168 0.53 5.35 9.00
CA GLU A 168 1.36 4.34 9.64
C GLU A 168 2.54 3.95 8.74
N TYR A 169 2.27 3.67 7.46
CA TYR A 169 3.32 3.35 6.51
C TYR A 169 4.22 4.55 6.19
N ARG A 170 3.66 5.76 6.14
CA ARG A 170 4.43 7.01 6.02
C ARG A 170 5.41 7.17 7.18
N ALA A 171 4.96 6.95 8.40
CA ALA A 171 5.79 7.02 9.60
C ALA A 171 6.91 5.97 9.58
N HIS A 172 6.61 4.76 9.10
CA HIS A 172 7.61 3.72 8.89
C HIS A 172 8.70 4.17 7.89
N ILE A 173 8.32 4.68 6.72
CA ILE A 173 9.27 5.18 5.72
C ILE A 173 10.14 6.30 6.27
N GLU A 174 9.55 7.29 6.95
CA GLU A 174 10.31 8.41 7.53
C GLU A 174 11.30 7.93 8.59
N SER A 175 10.86 7.04 9.49
CA SER A 175 11.72 6.48 10.52
C SER A 175 12.89 5.72 9.91
N SER A 176 12.64 4.84 8.93
CA SER A 176 13.69 4.05 8.30
C SER A 176 14.65 4.91 7.46
N TYR A 177 14.13 5.87 6.68
CA TYR A 177 14.94 6.81 5.90
C TYR A 177 15.91 7.60 6.80
N ASN A 178 15.39 8.18 7.89
CA ASN A 178 16.20 8.94 8.85
C ASN A 178 17.19 8.04 9.59
N HIS A 179 16.80 6.81 9.94
CA HIS A 179 17.69 5.84 10.59
C HIS A 179 18.90 5.52 9.71
N TYR A 180 18.68 5.08 8.47
CA TYR A 180 19.77 4.73 7.57
C TYR A 180 20.61 5.94 7.18
N GLY A 181 19.98 7.11 7.00
CA GLY A 181 20.73 8.34 6.77
C GLY A 181 21.63 8.73 7.94
N SER A 182 21.17 8.53 9.19
CA SER A 182 21.98 8.76 10.37
C SER A 182 23.18 7.82 10.45
N LEU A 183 23.01 6.54 10.07
CA LEU A 183 24.12 5.57 9.97
C LEU A 183 25.18 5.98 8.94
N LEU A 184 24.78 6.74 7.90
CA LEU A 184 25.68 7.29 6.88
C LEU A 184 26.26 8.67 7.25
N GLY A 185 25.87 9.23 8.40
CA GLY A 185 26.32 10.55 8.86
C GLY A 185 25.56 11.73 8.25
N TYR A 186 24.41 11.50 7.62
CA TYR A 186 23.52 12.58 7.18
C TYR A 186 22.77 13.19 8.37
N SER A 187 22.56 14.51 8.33
CA SER A 187 21.76 15.23 9.31
C SER A 187 20.46 15.69 8.66
N PHE A 188 19.34 15.37 9.32
CA PHE A 188 18.00 15.79 8.91
C PHE A 188 17.58 16.93 9.85
N PHE A 189 17.20 18.08 9.27
CA PHE A 189 16.79 19.29 9.99
C PHE A 189 15.28 19.37 10.13
#